data_AF-A0A7J5TSN3-F1
#
_entry.id   AF-A0A7J5TSN3-F1
#
_cell.length_a   1.000
_cell.length_b   1.000
_cell.length_c   1.000
_cell.angle_alpha   90.00
_cell.angle_beta   90.00
_cell.angle_gamma   90.00
#
_symmetry.space_group_name_H-M   'P 1'
#
loop_
_entity.id
_entity.type
_entity.pdbx_description
1 polymer ?
#
loop_
_entity_poly.entity_id
_entity_poly.type
_entity_poly.pdbx_seq_one_letter_code
_entity_poly.pdbx_strand_id
1 'polypeptide(L)'
;MRKANINNQLLTTDSWDTICFPVKSVPARDILPDPYRVVPTDRQHFIVGTMPSEERQIFAAQSPRYSLIPNAVIRDAVTEVTGIEQPVHIRYSRNGEYSINIILPDETTVGPNDVIQRQLTFTNSYTGKSQFTIQGTEMKRVREQKVRVAFYRQICSNGMMGWADEFVSLDQYLDWLVTGQTPEKAKVKGLEWVYESAETLRAYQHIFTHRGINLNQFRAFLVNFLRDFLRYAQDCPSPTQDVFSVMQDTAVTDRQEAARLVRKVGVSQKLVDAAMERMATEECVLGSGPNAWLLYNGVNHALFNGNSGLTLPARYALDEKAFHAIAAHYIL
;
A
#
# COMPACT_ATOMS: atom_id res chain seq x y z
N MET A 1 28.89 -16.37 -2.37
CA MET A 1 27.95 -15.68 -3.29
C MET A 1 26.52 -15.98 -2.88
N ARG A 2 25.81 -15.05 -2.23
CA ARG A 2 24.37 -15.19 -1.97
C ARG A 2 23.65 -15.00 -3.30
N LYS A 3 22.96 -16.04 -3.81
CA LYS A 3 22.06 -15.89 -4.95
C LYS A 3 21.07 -14.78 -4.61
N ALA A 4 21.09 -13.68 -5.37
CA ALA A 4 20.04 -12.68 -5.30
C ALA A 4 18.71 -13.41 -5.56
N ASN A 5 17.75 -13.22 -4.67
CA ASN A 5 16.45 -13.87 -4.77
C ASN A 5 15.71 -13.25 -5.96
N ILE A 6 15.76 -13.91 -7.12
CA ILE A 6 15.14 -13.47 -8.39
C ILE A 6 13.61 -13.25 -8.23
N ASN A 7 13.02 -13.75 -7.14
CA ASN A 7 11.58 -13.74 -6.86
C ASN A 7 10.99 -12.48 -6.20
N ASN A 8 11.77 -11.41 -5.98
CA ASN A 8 11.26 -10.18 -5.32
C ASN A 8 11.01 -9.01 -6.28
N GLN A 9 11.16 -9.20 -7.61
CA GLN A 9 10.72 -8.20 -8.57
C GLN A 9 9.19 -8.17 -8.62
N LEU A 10 8.62 -6.98 -8.39
CA LEU A 10 7.19 -6.75 -8.52
C LEU A 10 6.84 -6.65 -10.00
N LEU A 11 5.81 -7.38 -10.40
CA LEU A 11 5.14 -7.24 -11.69
C LEU A 11 4.03 -6.19 -11.56
N THR A 12 3.68 -5.55 -12.67
CA THR A 12 2.59 -4.56 -12.75
C THR A 12 1.49 -5.04 -13.69
N THR A 13 0.26 -4.63 -13.40
CA THR A 13 -0.90 -4.84 -14.28
C THR A 13 -1.99 -3.83 -13.93
N ASP A 14 -2.77 -3.44 -14.93
CA ASP A 14 -3.93 -2.55 -14.76
C ASP A 14 -5.25 -3.34 -14.91
N SER A 15 -5.18 -4.68 -14.80
CA SER A 15 -6.31 -5.57 -15.01
C SER A 15 -6.56 -6.48 -13.79
N TRP A 16 -7.80 -6.47 -13.32
CA TRP A 16 -8.26 -7.39 -12.28
C TRP A 16 -8.13 -8.86 -12.68
N ASP A 17 -8.33 -9.19 -13.95
CA ASP A 17 -8.27 -10.58 -14.45
C ASP A 17 -6.89 -11.22 -14.23
N THR A 18 -5.85 -10.38 -14.15
CA THR A 18 -4.48 -10.85 -13.87
C THR A 18 -4.34 -11.41 -12.45
N ILE A 19 -5.12 -10.90 -11.49
CA ILE A 19 -4.98 -11.23 -10.06
C ILE A 19 -6.23 -11.85 -9.41
N CYS A 20 -7.38 -11.78 -10.08
CA CYS A 20 -8.67 -12.35 -9.66
C CYS A 20 -8.86 -13.76 -10.21
N PHE A 21 -7.83 -14.60 -10.09
CA PHE A 21 -7.89 -15.98 -10.52
C PHE A 21 -8.44 -16.91 -9.42
N PRO A 22 -8.97 -18.09 -9.80
CA PRO A 22 -9.50 -19.04 -8.82
C PRO A 22 -8.40 -19.51 -7.85
N VAL A 23 -8.69 -19.39 -6.56
CA VAL A 23 -7.79 -19.79 -5.47
C VAL A 23 -8.58 -20.45 -4.35
N LYS A 24 -8.03 -21.54 -3.79
CA LYS A 24 -8.72 -22.35 -2.79
C LYS A 24 -7.77 -23.00 -1.80
N SER A 25 -8.28 -23.29 -0.61
CA SER A 25 -7.62 -24.15 0.37
C SER A 25 -8.02 -25.60 0.12
N VAL A 26 -7.05 -26.49 -0.08
CA VAL A 26 -7.27 -27.92 -0.32
C VAL A 26 -6.44 -28.76 0.65
N PRO A 27 -6.93 -29.90 1.14
CA PRO A 27 -6.11 -30.84 1.91
C PRO A 27 -4.85 -31.23 1.12
N ALA A 28 -3.69 -31.22 1.77
CA ALA A 28 -2.41 -31.54 1.13
C ALA A 28 -2.40 -32.95 0.52
N ARG A 29 -3.09 -33.90 1.18
CA ARG A 29 -3.25 -35.28 0.70
C ARG A 29 -3.97 -35.39 -0.64
N ASP A 30 -4.78 -34.40 -1.01
CA ASP A 30 -5.55 -34.40 -2.26
C ASP A 30 -4.70 -33.89 -3.45
N ILE A 31 -3.51 -33.35 -3.17
CA ILE A 31 -2.57 -32.77 -4.15
C ILE A 31 -1.31 -33.62 -4.31
N LEU A 32 -0.85 -34.26 -3.23
CA LEU A 32 0.36 -35.08 -3.25
C LEU A 32 0.11 -36.40 -4.00
N PRO A 33 1.06 -36.87 -4.83
CA PRO A 33 0.91 -38.16 -5.50
C PRO A 33 1.04 -39.32 -4.51
N ASP A 34 0.53 -40.50 -4.87
CA ASP A 34 0.82 -41.72 -4.14
C ASP A 34 2.31 -42.11 -4.29
N PRO A 35 2.97 -42.70 -3.27
CA PRO A 35 2.43 -43.17 -1.98
C PRO A 35 2.67 -42.18 -0.81
N TYR A 36 2.80 -40.88 -1.08
CA TYR A 36 3.16 -39.91 -0.05
C TYR A 36 2.08 -39.82 1.05
N ARG A 37 2.50 -39.90 2.31
CA ARG A 37 1.62 -39.75 3.47
C ARG A 37 1.90 -38.41 4.16
N VAL A 38 0.84 -37.63 4.39
CA VAL A 38 0.93 -36.41 5.21
C VAL A 38 1.00 -36.83 6.68
N VAL A 39 2.16 -36.62 7.30
CA VAL A 39 2.32 -36.79 8.74
C VAL A 39 1.56 -35.69 9.50
N PRO A 40 1.15 -35.93 10.77
CA PRO A 40 0.50 -34.90 11.57
C PRO A 40 1.34 -33.63 11.65
N THR A 41 0.77 -32.52 11.18
CA THR A 41 1.36 -31.18 11.19
C THR A 41 0.23 -30.17 11.27
N ASP A 42 0.50 -28.95 11.74
CA ASP A 42 -0.47 -27.86 11.68
C ASP A 42 -0.73 -27.39 10.24
N ARG A 43 0.15 -27.71 9.27
CA ARG A 43 0.06 -27.26 7.87
C ARG A 43 -0.48 -28.35 6.94
N GLN A 44 -1.71 -28.77 7.18
CA GLN A 44 -2.33 -29.89 6.44
C GLN A 44 -3.02 -29.48 5.14
N HIS A 45 -3.13 -28.18 4.86
CA HIS A 45 -3.77 -27.65 3.67
C HIS A 45 -2.79 -26.87 2.80
N PHE A 46 -2.99 -26.93 1.49
CA PHE A 46 -2.32 -26.06 0.53
C PHE A 46 -3.28 -24.97 0.05
N ILE A 47 -2.74 -23.76 -0.09
CA ILE A 47 -3.39 -22.69 -0.84
C ILE A 47 -2.96 -22.84 -2.28
N VAL A 48 -3.89 -23.23 -3.15
CA VAL A 48 -3.64 -23.49 -4.56
C VAL A 48 -4.42 -22.50 -5.41
N GLY A 49 -3.81 -22.01 -6.47
CA GLY A 49 -4.50 -21.21 -7.48
C GLY A 49 -4.13 -21.64 -8.89
N THR A 50 -4.99 -21.28 -9.84
CA THR A 50 -4.76 -21.51 -11.28
C THR A 50 -4.54 -20.15 -11.91
N MET A 51 -3.31 -19.85 -12.29
CA MET A 51 -2.93 -18.57 -12.89
C MET A 51 -3.65 -18.36 -14.23
N PRO A 52 -3.74 -17.12 -14.74
CA PRO A 52 -4.31 -16.86 -16.07
C PRO A 52 -3.62 -17.63 -17.22
N SER A 53 -2.35 -18.01 -17.02
CA SER A 53 -1.58 -18.88 -17.93
C SER A 53 -1.94 -20.38 -17.83
N GLU A 54 -2.99 -20.72 -17.07
CA GLU A 54 -3.39 -22.08 -16.68
C GLU A 54 -2.40 -22.83 -15.78
N GLU A 55 -1.27 -22.20 -15.44
CA GLU A 55 -0.30 -22.76 -14.50
C GLU A 55 -0.92 -22.93 -13.11
N ARG A 56 -0.83 -24.13 -12.54
CA ARG A 56 -1.26 -24.41 -11.17
C ARG A 56 -0.13 -24.13 -10.20
N GLN A 57 -0.41 -23.30 -9.21
CA GLN A 57 0.59 -22.87 -8.23
C GLN A 57 0.14 -23.16 -6.81
N ILE A 58 1.09 -23.61 -5.99
CA ILE A 58 0.94 -23.70 -4.53
C ILE A 58 1.56 -22.44 -3.92
N PHE A 59 0.73 -21.60 -3.30
CA PHE A 59 1.15 -20.34 -2.68
C PHE A 59 1.63 -20.51 -1.23
N ALA A 60 1.03 -21.45 -0.50
CA ALA A 60 1.38 -21.70 0.89
C ALA A 60 0.92 -23.08 1.37
N ALA A 61 1.56 -23.55 2.44
CA ALA A 61 1.05 -24.60 3.30
C ALA A 61 0.54 -23.98 4.60
N GLN A 62 -0.72 -24.24 4.94
CA GLN A 62 -1.46 -23.55 5.99
C GLN A 62 -2.31 -24.53 6.82
N SER A 63 -2.82 -24.04 7.96
CA SER A 63 -3.75 -24.83 8.76
C SER A 63 -5.10 -25.02 8.08
N PRO A 64 -5.84 -26.09 8.39
CA PRO A 64 -7.19 -26.31 7.87
C PRO A 64 -8.15 -25.16 8.14
N ARG A 65 -7.88 -24.38 9.19
CA ARG A 65 -8.69 -23.22 9.59
C ARG A 65 -8.24 -21.92 8.92
N TYR A 66 -7.14 -21.93 8.16
CA TYR A 66 -6.66 -20.74 7.47
C TYR A 66 -7.69 -20.29 6.45
N SER A 67 -8.03 -19.01 6.49
CA SER A 67 -8.96 -18.39 5.57
C SER A 67 -8.25 -17.44 4.64
N LEU A 68 -8.58 -17.60 3.38
CA LEU A 68 -8.10 -16.82 2.27
C LEU A 68 -9.10 -15.71 1.96
N ILE A 69 -8.61 -14.54 1.55
CA ILE A 69 -9.43 -13.47 0.96
C ILE A 69 -9.12 -13.45 -0.55
N PRO A 70 -9.98 -13.99 -1.42
CA PRO A 70 -9.79 -13.89 -2.86
C PRO A 70 -9.82 -12.43 -3.31
N ASN A 71 -9.00 -12.06 -4.30
CA ASN A 71 -8.95 -10.67 -4.80
C ASN A 71 -10.28 -10.24 -5.43
N ALA A 72 -11.05 -11.20 -5.97
CA ALA A 72 -12.40 -10.96 -6.47
C ALA A 72 -13.32 -10.34 -5.42
N VAL A 73 -13.17 -10.70 -4.13
CA VAL A 73 -13.98 -10.10 -3.05
C VAL A 73 -13.72 -8.60 -2.90
N ILE A 74 -12.46 -8.17 -3.11
CA ILE A 74 -12.06 -6.75 -3.07
C ILE A 74 -12.65 -6.03 -4.29
N ARG A 75 -12.45 -6.58 -5.50
CA ARG A 75 -13.00 -6.03 -6.75
C ARG A 75 -14.51 -5.85 -6.66
N ASP A 76 -15.22 -6.87 -6.21
CA ASP A 76 -16.68 -6.89 -6.16
C ASP A 76 -17.23 -5.91 -5.11
N ALA A 77 -16.51 -5.70 -4.00
CA ALA A 77 -16.88 -4.69 -2.99
C ALA A 77 -16.68 -3.27 -3.53
N VAL A 78 -15.57 -3.03 -4.24
CA VAL A 78 -15.28 -1.73 -4.86
C VAL A 78 -16.31 -1.40 -5.91
N THR A 79 -16.52 -2.33 -6.85
CA THR A 79 -17.48 -2.17 -7.96
C THR A 79 -18.90 -1.95 -7.44
N GLU A 80 -19.30 -2.60 -6.36
CA GLU A 80 -20.61 -2.35 -5.73
C GLU A 80 -20.73 -0.90 -5.25
N VAL A 81 -19.68 -0.36 -4.61
CA VAL A 81 -19.73 0.98 -4.02
C VAL A 81 -19.60 2.07 -5.07
N THR A 82 -18.74 1.88 -6.07
CA THR A 82 -18.50 2.87 -7.12
C THR A 82 -19.50 2.78 -8.27
N GLY A 83 -20.25 1.69 -8.37
CA GLY A 83 -21.22 1.42 -9.44
C GLY A 83 -20.60 1.05 -10.80
N ILE A 84 -19.28 1.21 -10.95
CA ILE A 84 -18.50 0.88 -12.15
C ILE A 84 -17.16 0.27 -11.74
N GLU A 85 -16.54 -0.49 -12.66
CA GLU A 85 -15.18 -0.97 -12.50
C GLU A 85 -14.19 0.20 -12.55
N GLN A 86 -13.48 0.44 -11.46
CA GLN A 86 -12.52 1.54 -11.35
C GLN A 86 -11.19 1.19 -12.06
N PRO A 87 -10.48 2.20 -12.61
CA PRO A 87 -9.10 2.01 -13.01
C PRO A 87 -8.27 1.53 -11.82
N VAL A 88 -7.38 0.57 -12.09
CA VAL A 88 -6.48 0.02 -11.07
C VAL A 88 -5.05 0.04 -11.56
N HIS A 89 -4.13 0.20 -10.63
CA HIS A 89 -2.72 -0.06 -10.86
C HIS A 89 -2.24 -1.06 -9.80
N ILE A 90 -1.99 -2.29 -10.22
CA ILE A 90 -1.69 -3.40 -9.31
C ILE A 90 -0.21 -3.75 -9.40
N ARG A 91 0.43 -3.87 -8.25
CA ARG A 91 1.77 -4.46 -8.10
C ARG A 91 1.67 -5.80 -7.43
N TYR A 92 2.30 -6.82 -7.99
CA TYR A 92 2.22 -8.16 -7.41
C TYR A 92 3.51 -8.95 -7.55
N SER A 93 3.73 -9.88 -6.62
CA SER A 93 4.82 -10.85 -6.71
C SER A 93 4.28 -12.19 -7.24
N ARG A 94 5.14 -12.95 -7.90
CA ARG A 94 4.81 -14.33 -8.33
C ARG A 94 4.47 -15.25 -7.17
N ASN A 95 4.82 -14.88 -5.93
CA ASN A 95 4.52 -15.66 -4.74
C ASN A 95 3.11 -15.37 -4.18
N GLY A 96 2.31 -14.52 -4.83
CA GLY A 96 0.95 -14.20 -4.38
C GLY A 96 0.91 -13.14 -3.27
N GLU A 97 1.71 -12.10 -3.41
CA GLU A 97 1.58 -10.84 -2.65
C GLU A 97 1.11 -9.75 -3.59
N TYR A 98 0.17 -8.91 -3.14
CA TYR A 98 -0.50 -7.91 -3.97
C TYR A 98 -0.55 -6.57 -3.26
N SER A 99 -0.26 -5.50 -3.99
CA SER A 99 -0.65 -4.11 -3.75
C SER A 99 -1.63 -3.74 -4.85
N ILE A 100 -2.86 -3.47 -4.47
CA ILE A 100 -3.96 -3.15 -5.37
C ILE A 100 -4.29 -1.68 -5.13
N ASN A 101 -3.89 -0.82 -6.05
CA ASN A 101 -4.20 0.60 -5.98
C ASN A 101 -5.42 0.86 -6.86
N ILE A 102 -6.49 1.36 -6.26
CA ILE A 102 -7.73 1.72 -6.94
C ILE A 102 -7.71 3.21 -7.13
N ILE A 103 -7.70 3.64 -8.38
CA ILE A 103 -7.59 5.05 -8.75
C ILE A 103 -9.01 5.61 -8.76
N LEU A 104 -9.21 6.67 -7.98
CA LEU A 104 -10.49 7.36 -7.87
C LEU A 104 -10.54 8.52 -8.88
N PRO A 105 -11.75 8.93 -9.33
CA PRO A 105 -11.90 9.99 -10.33
C PRO A 105 -11.53 11.39 -9.81
N ASP A 106 -11.37 11.55 -8.49
CA ASP A 106 -11.05 12.83 -7.88
C ASP A 106 -9.60 13.22 -8.17
N GLU A 107 -9.43 14.17 -9.09
CA GLU A 107 -8.14 14.72 -9.49
C GLU A 107 -7.82 16.00 -8.71
N THR A 108 -6.53 16.23 -8.49
CA THR A 108 -6.01 17.48 -7.98
C THR A 108 -4.61 17.73 -8.53
N THR A 109 -4.04 18.89 -8.28
CA THR A 109 -2.77 19.33 -8.88
C THR A 109 -1.74 19.64 -7.82
N VAL A 110 -0.51 19.18 -8.01
CA VAL A 110 0.67 19.56 -7.22
C VAL A 110 1.54 20.49 -8.08
N GLY A 111 1.23 21.77 -8.05
CA GLY A 111 1.80 22.75 -8.97
C GLY A 111 1.11 22.79 -10.34
N PRO A 112 1.66 23.54 -11.31
CA PRO A 112 0.91 23.93 -12.52
C PRO A 112 0.57 22.80 -13.49
N ASN A 113 1.43 21.77 -13.59
CA ASN A 113 1.37 20.77 -14.65
C ASN A 113 1.39 19.32 -14.15
N ASP A 114 1.23 19.11 -12.84
CA ASP A 114 1.36 17.78 -12.22
C ASP A 114 0.03 17.35 -11.59
N VAL A 115 -0.73 16.54 -12.32
CA VAL A 115 -2.03 16.02 -11.88
C VAL A 115 -1.84 14.72 -11.11
N ILE A 116 -2.44 14.66 -9.92
CA ILE A 116 -2.52 13.48 -9.09
C ILE A 116 -3.99 13.12 -8.84
N GLN A 117 -4.26 11.84 -8.65
CA GLN A 117 -5.60 11.32 -8.41
C GLN A 117 -5.65 10.71 -7.02
N ARG A 118 -6.76 10.83 -6.30
CA ARG A 118 -6.91 10.08 -5.05
C ARG A 118 -6.90 8.58 -5.35
N GLN A 119 -6.40 7.78 -4.41
CA GLN A 119 -6.42 6.33 -4.56
C GLN A 119 -6.72 5.62 -3.23
N LEU A 120 -7.19 4.40 -3.35
CA LEU A 120 -7.32 3.46 -2.26
C LEU A 120 -6.40 2.26 -2.45
N THR A 121 -5.54 2.02 -1.45
CA THR A 121 -4.56 0.94 -1.52
C THR A 121 -4.94 -0.24 -0.62
N PHE A 122 -5.07 -1.41 -1.22
CA PHE A 122 -5.21 -2.69 -0.52
C PHE A 122 -3.92 -3.49 -0.63
N THR A 123 -3.45 -4.04 0.49
CA THR A 123 -2.43 -5.10 0.47
C THR A 123 -3.09 -6.42 0.79
N ASN A 124 -2.86 -7.45 -0.03
CA ASN A 124 -3.36 -8.79 0.21
C ASN A 124 -2.26 -9.84 -0.05
N SER A 125 -2.36 -11.02 0.56
CA SER A 125 -1.43 -12.11 0.31
C SER A 125 -2.05 -13.49 0.48
N TYR A 126 -1.69 -14.39 -0.42
CA TYR A 126 -2.05 -15.81 -0.36
C TYR A 126 -1.00 -16.65 0.38
N THR A 127 0.13 -16.05 0.74
CA THR A 127 1.20 -16.73 1.47
C THR A 127 0.91 -16.85 2.97
N GLY A 128 0.04 -15.96 3.49
CA GLY A 128 -0.20 -15.77 4.92
C GLY A 128 0.94 -15.07 5.68
N LYS A 129 2.02 -14.64 5.00
CA LYS A 129 3.12 -13.88 5.61
C LYS A 129 2.78 -12.41 5.80
N SER A 130 2.09 -11.83 4.82
CA SER A 130 1.60 -10.45 4.89
C SER A 130 0.13 -10.44 5.25
N GLN A 131 -0.24 -9.51 6.13
CA GLN A 131 -1.63 -9.31 6.52
C GLN A 131 -2.39 -8.52 5.47
N PHE A 132 -3.71 -8.66 5.48
CA PHE A 132 -4.59 -7.75 4.75
C PHE A 132 -4.53 -6.36 5.38
N THR A 133 -4.25 -5.34 4.56
CA THR A 133 -4.21 -3.94 5.01
C THR A 133 -5.01 -3.05 4.08
N ILE A 134 -5.57 -1.98 4.63
CA ILE A 134 -6.13 -0.87 3.87
C ILE A 134 -5.33 0.39 4.23
N GLN A 135 -4.78 1.09 3.23
CA GLN A 135 -3.91 2.26 3.43
C GLN A 135 -2.77 2.01 4.45
N GLY A 136 -2.12 0.84 4.33
CA GLY A 136 -1.04 0.42 5.23
C GLY A 136 -1.46 0.05 6.65
N THR A 137 -2.75 0.15 7.01
CA THR A 137 -3.25 -0.20 8.34
C THR A 137 -3.64 -1.67 8.41
N GLU A 138 -3.02 -2.42 9.34
CA GLU A 138 -3.38 -3.81 9.62
C GLU A 138 -4.74 -3.91 10.31
N MET A 139 -5.73 -4.51 9.64
CA MET A 139 -7.12 -4.54 10.12
C MET A 139 -7.33 -5.39 11.40
N LYS A 140 -6.40 -6.30 11.74
CA LYS A 140 -6.51 -7.19 12.92
C LYS A 140 -6.51 -6.47 14.26
N ARG A 141 -6.00 -5.23 14.34
CA ARG A 141 -5.69 -4.54 15.60
C ARG A 141 -6.41 -3.21 15.78
N VAL A 142 -7.29 -2.86 14.85
CA VAL A 142 -7.85 -1.52 14.76
C VAL A 142 -9.02 -1.40 15.75
N ARG A 143 -8.85 -0.59 16.81
CA ARG A 143 -9.98 -0.04 17.59
C ARG A 143 -10.50 1.26 16.99
N GLU A 144 -9.58 1.97 16.33
CA GLU A 144 -9.71 3.30 15.74
C GLU A 144 -8.92 3.27 14.42
N GLN A 145 -9.55 3.56 13.28
CA GLN A 145 -8.82 3.68 12.00
C GLN A 145 -8.66 5.16 11.64
N LYS A 146 -7.42 5.64 11.54
CA LYS A 146 -7.17 6.97 10.97
C LYS A 146 -7.48 6.95 9.48
N VAL A 147 -8.21 7.94 9.00
CA VAL A 147 -8.50 8.04 7.56
C VAL A 147 -7.30 8.64 6.85
N ARG A 148 -6.61 7.81 6.07
CA ARG A 148 -5.46 8.21 5.26
C ARG A 148 -5.86 8.38 3.81
N VAL A 149 -5.51 9.50 3.19
CA VAL A 149 -5.76 9.74 1.78
C VAL A 149 -4.44 9.49 1.03
N ALA A 150 -4.42 8.45 0.20
CA ALA A 150 -3.29 8.20 -0.68
C ALA A 150 -3.57 8.78 -2.07
N PHE A 151 -2.50 9.01 -2.83
CA PHE A 151 -2.60 9.58 -4.16
C PHE A 151 -1.84 8.74 -5.19
N TYR A 152 -2.40 8.63 -6.38
CA TYR A 152 -1.80 8.03 -7.55
C TYR A 152 -1.28 9.13 -8.48
N ARG A 153 -0.08 8.94 -9.03
CA ARG A 153 0.53 9.89 -9.95
C ARG A 153 0.91 9.19 -11.26
N GLN A 154 0.29 9.61 -12.35
CA GLN A 154 0.41 8.94 -13.64
C GLN A 154 1.84 8.99 -14.20
N ILE A 155 2.58 10.08 -13.98
CA ILE A 155 3.95 10.26 -14.48
C ILE A 155 4.85 9.10 -14.05
N CYS A 156 4.70 8.62 -12.82
CA CYS A 156 5.47 7.53 -12.22
C CYS A 156 4.74 6.19 -12.17
N SER A 157 3.47 6.18 -12.59
CA SER A 157 2.53 5.06 -12.44
C SER A 157 2.60 4.44 -11.04
N ASN A 158 2.67 5.27 -10.00
CA ASN A 158 2.93 4.85 -8.63
C ASN A 158 1.84 5.34 -7.68
N GLY A 159 1.59 4.51 -6.66
CA GLY A 159 0.80 4.90 -5.51
C GLY A 159 1.71 5.50 -4.44
N MET A 160 1.46 6.75 -4.06
CA MET A 160 2.19 7.47 -3.01
C MET A 160 1.62 7.11 -1.65
N MET A 161 2.50 6.76 -0.72
CA MET A 161 2.13 6.14 0.56
C MET A 161 2.86 6.77 1.75
N GLY A 162 3.40 7.98 1.57
CA GLY A 162 3.67 8.89 2.68
C GLY A 162 2.40 9.64 3.06
N TRP A 163 2.08 9.73 4.35
CA TRP A 163 0.86 10.37 4.83
C TRP A 163 1.15 11.41 5.90
N ALA A 164 0.56 12.58 5.76
CA ALA A 164 0.33 13.55 6.82
C ALA A 164 -1.15 13.58 7.25
N ASP A 165 -2.03 12.78 6.65
CA ASP A 165 -3.46 12.66 7.06
C ASP A 165 -3.66 12.06 8.46
N GLU A 166 -2.57 11.65 9.12
CA GLU A 166 -2.61 11.32 10.54
C GLU A 166 -2.85 12.52 11.47
N PHE A 167 -2.68 13.73 10.91
CA PHE A 167 -2.80 15.02 11.58
C PHE A 167 -4.05 15.75 11.04
N VAL A 168 -4.61 16.69 11.81
CA VAL A 168 -5.80 17.47 11.39
C VAL A 168 -5.45 18.57 10.41
N SER A 169 -4.23 19.10 10.48
CA SER A 169 -3.78 20.18 9.61
C SER A 169 -2.28 20.07 9.33
N LEU A 170 -1.84 20.80 8.30
CA LEU A 170 -0.43 20.98 7.99
C LEU A 170 0.36 21.50 9.20
N ASP A 171 -0.14 22.53 9.91
CA ASP A 171 0.54 23.11 11.07
C ASP A 171 0.84 22.06 12.15
N GLN A 172 -0.14 21.20 12.44
CA GLN A 172 0.04 20.15 13.43
C GLN A 172 1.05 19.09 12.98
N TYR A 173 1.10 18.79 11.68
CA TYR A 173 2.12 17.92 11.11
C TYR A 173 3.52 18.55 11.23
N LEU A 174 3.67 19.85 10.95
CA LEU A 174 4.95 20.55 11.07
C LEU A 174 5.44 20.62 12.52
N ASP A 175 4.55 20.90 13.48
CA ASP A 175 4.86 20.86 14.91
C ASP A 175 5.36 19.47 15.35
N TRP A 176 4.76 18.42 14.81
CA TRP A 176 5.19 17.05 15.06
C TRP A 176 6.60 16.79 14.51
N LEU A 177 6.90 17.24 13.29
CA LEU A 177 8.25 17.11 12.71
C LEU A 177 9.32 17.82 13.55
N VAL A 178 9.01 18.99 14.13
CA VAL A 178 9.94 19.74 15.00
C VAL A 178 10.18 19.01 16.33
N THR A 179 9.12 18.51 16.96
CA THR A 179 9.21 17.93 18.31
C THR A 179 9.74 16.50 18.33
N GLY A 180 9.69 15.78 17.19
CA GLY A 180 10.20 14.41 17.06
C GLY A 180 9.51 13.40 17.98
N GLN A 181 8.35 13.75 18.56
CA GLN A 181 7.57 12.81 19.37
C GLN A 181 7.05 11.68 18.50
N THR A 182 6.99 10.44 18.98
CA THR A 182 6.36 9.36 18.22
C THR A 182 4.89 9.67 17.93
N PRO A 183 4.37 9.38 16.71
CA PRO A 183 2.98 9.67 16.29
C PRO A 183 1.90 9.20 17.29
N GLU A 184 2.20 8.17 18.10
CA GLU A 184 1.31 7.65 19.14
C GLU A 184 0.86 8.69 20.18
N LYS A 185 1.61 9.79 20.39
CA LYS A 185 1.19 10.89 21.28
C LYS A 185 0.47 12.02 20.55
N ALA A 186 0.62 12.12 19.23
CA ALA A 186 -0.10 13.06 18.38
C ALA A 186 -1.48 12.50 17.96
N LYS A 187 -2.14 11.76 18.86
CA LYS A 187 -3.51 11.27 18.62
C LYS A 187 -4.46 12.47 18.55
N VAL A 188 -4.85 12.83 17.34
CA VAL A 188 -5.86 13.85 17.15
C VAL A 188 -7.24 13.20 17.21
N LYS A 189 -7.98 13.52 18.28
CA LYS A 189 -9.37 13.11 18.41
C LYS A 189 -10.18 13.71 17.25
N GLY A 190 -10.87 12.86 16.48
CA GLY A 190 -11.82 13.30 15.45
C GLY A 190 -11.56 12.81 14.02
N LEU A 191 -10.37 12.28 13.73
CA LEU A 191 -10.02 11.66 12.42
C LEU A 191 -10.02 10.13 12.44
N GLU A 192 -10.56 9.56 13.51
CA GLU A 192 -10.56 8.13 13.77
C GLU A 192 -11.95 7.55 13.54
N TRP A 193 -12.01 6.47 12.80
CA TRP A 193 -13.20 5.63 12.73
C TRP A 193 -13.24 4.77 13.97
N VAL A 194 -14.13 5.15 14.89
CA VAL A 194 -14.38 4.40 16.11
C VAL A 194 -15.45 3.36 15.81
N TYR A 195 -15.13 2.09 16.04
CA TYR A 195 -16.13 1.03 15.92
C TYR A 195 -17.22 1.21 16.99
N GLU A 196 -18.48 1.22 16.55
CA GLU A 196 -19.65 1.59 17.37
C GLU A 196 -19.83 0.75 18.65
N SER A 197 -19.30 -0.49 18.70
CA SER A 197 -19.37 -1.33 19.89
C SER A 197 -18.20 -2.30 20.03
N ALA A 198 -17.96 -2.77 21.27
CA ALA A 198 -16.98 -3.82 21.57
C ALA A 198 -17.35 -5.18 20.95
N GLU A 199 -18.61 -5.39 20.59
CA GLU A 199 -19.09 -6.60 19.89
C GLU A 199 -18.77 -6.50 18.39
N THR A 200 -19.05 -5.34 17.79
CA THR A 200 -18.67 -4.98 16.42
C THR A 200 -17.16 -5.11 16.22
N LEU A 201 -16.36 -4.58 17.16
CA LEU A 201 -14.90 -4.74 17.17
C LEU A 201 -14.47 -6.21 17.26
N ARG A 202 -15.08 -7.01 18.14
CA ARG A 202 -14.75 -8.44 18.26
C ARG A 202 -15.11 -9.21 17.00
N ALA A 203 -16.25 -8.91 16.37
CA ALA A 203 -16.65 -9.48 15.09
C ALA A 203 -15.61 -9.16 13.99
N TYR A 204 -15.14 -7.90 13.91
CA TYR A 204 -14.11 -7.51 12.95
C TYR A 204 -12.74 -8.13 13.25
N GLN A 205 -12.32 -8.19 14.51
CA GLN A 205 -11.07 -8.87 14.87
C GLN A 205 -11.09 -10.35 14.44
N HIS A 206 -12.23 -11.04 14.61
CA HIS A 206 -12.42 -12.39 14.09
C HIS A 206 -12.31 -12.46 12.56
N ILE A 207 -12.91 -11.52 11.83
CA ILE A 207 -12.86 -11.39 10.36
C ILE A 207 -11.42 -11.26 9.84
N PHE A 208 -10.49 -10.67 10.58
CA PHE A 208 -9.13 -10.45 10.06
C PHE A 208 -8.10 -11.45 10.56
N THR A 209 -8.41 -12.34 11.51
CA THR A 209 -7.44 -13.32 12.06
C THR A 209 -6.93 -14.36 11.05
N HIS A 210 -7.42 -14.38 9.81
CA HIS A 210 -7.20 -15.44 8.82
C HIS A 210 -7.55 -16.84 9.36
N ARG A 211 -8.41 -16.92 10.37
CA ARG A 211 -8.89 -18.18 10.94
C ARG A 211 -10.41 -18.22 10.93
N GLY A 212 -11.00 -18.92 9.97
CA GLY A 212 -12.46 -19.02 9.84
C GLY A 212 -13.15 -17.72 9.42
N ILE A 213 -12.52 -16.92 8.55
CA ILE A 213 -13.12 -15.70 7.98
C ILE A 213 -14.40 -16.07 7.24
N ASN A 214 -15.50 -15.41 7.60
CA ASN A 214 -16.72 -15.41 6.81
C ASN A 214 -16.59 -14.35 5.70
N LEU A 215 -16.43 -14.80 4.46
CA LEU A 215 -16.24 -13.91 3.31
C LEU A 215 -17.41 -12.95 3.07
N ASN A 216 -18.65 -13.35 3.41
CA ASN A 216 -19.81 -12.48 3.27
C ASN A 216 -19.75 -11.32 4.28
N GLN A 217 -19.35 -11.61 5.52
CA GLN A 217 -19.17 -10.58 6.54
C GLN A 217 -17.99 -9.65 6.21
N PHE A 218 -16.88 -10.22 5.72
CA PHE A 218 -15.74 -9.43 5.25
C PHE A 218 -16.13 -8.51 4.08
N ARG A 219 -16.90 -9.00 3.11
CA ARG A 219 -17.40 -8.20 1.99
C ARG A 219 -18.31 -7.07 2.46
N ALA A 220 -19.27 -7.36 3.36
CA ALA A 220 -20.15 -6.35 3.94
C ALA A 220 -19.37 -5.26 4.68
N PHE A 221 -18.34 -5.67 5.46
CA PHE A 221 -17.41 -4.72 6.08
C PHE A 221 -16.74 -3.83 5.04
N LEU A 222 -16.14 -4.42 3.98
CA LEU A 222 -15.44 -3.65 2.95
C LEU A 222 -16.38 -2.67 2.26
N VAL A 223 -17.60 -3.07 1.92
CA VAL A 223 -18.59 -2.19 1.29
C VAL A 223 -18.90 -0.98 2.17
N ASN A 224 -19.16 -1.19 3.47
CA ASN A 224 -19.42 -0.08 4.40
C ASN A 224 -18.20 0.83 4.54
N PHE A 225 -17.01 0.22 4.71
CA PHE A 225 -15.75 0.96 4.76
C PHE A 225 -15.51 1.79 3.50
N LEU A 226 -15.77 1.24 2.33
CA LEU A 226 -15.59 1.95 1.06
C LEU A 226 -16.56 3.12 0.92
N ARG A 227 -17.83 2.95 1.30
CA ARG A 227 -18.83 4.03 1.25
C ARG A 227 -18.44 5.22 2.12
N ASP A 228 -18.08 4.92 3.36
CA ASP A 228 -17.70 5.96 4.32
C ASP A 228 -16.36 6.60 3.94
N PHE A 229 -15.40 5.84 3.38
CA PHE A 229 -14.13 6.38 2.89
C PHE A 229 -14.33 7.32 1.71
N LEU A 230 -15.15 6.95 0.71
CA LEU A 230 -15.42 7.81 -0.44
C LEU A 230 -16.13 9.10 -0.04
N ARG A 231 -17.10 9.02 0.89
CA ARG A 231 -17.74 10.22 1.45
C ARG A 231 -16.71 11.12 2.15
N TYR A 232 -15.88 10.56 3.02
CA TYR A 232 -14.84 11.32 3.70
C TYR A 232 -13.85 11.94 2.70
N ALA A 233 -13.39 11.17 1.71
CA ALA A 233 -12.46 11.65 0.71
C ALA A 233 -13.03 12.86 -0.04
N GLN A 234 -14.31 12.83 -0.41
CA GLN A 234 -14.93 13.98 -1.10
C GLN A 234 -14.98 15.24 -0.22
N ASP A 235 -15.26 15.10 1.07
CA ASP A 235 -15.59 16.23 1.93
C ASP A 235 -14.40 16.81 2.70
N CYS A 236 -13.31 16.06 2.89
CA CYS A 236 -12.22 16.45 3.77
C CYS A 236 -10.94 16.83 3.02
N PRO A 237 -10.32 17.99 3.37
CA PRO A 237 -8.99 18.34 2.90
C PRO A 237 -7.95 17.34 3.43
N SER A 238 -6.90 17.10 2.65
CA SER A 238 -5.84 16.16 2.98
C SER A 238 -4.56 16.92 3.35
N PRO A 239 -4.10 16.89 4.62
CA PRO A 239 -2.82 17.48 4.98
C PRO A 239 -1.65 16.89 4.19
N THR A 240 -1.76 15.65 3.70
CA THR A 240 -0.78 15.06 2.78
C THR A 240 -0.66 15.86 1.49
N GLN A 241 -1.79 16.28 0.92
CA GLN A 241 -1.82 17.13 -0.26
C GLN A 241 -1.23 18.52 0.00
N ASP A 242 -1.48 19.10 1.19
CA ASP A 242 -0.88 20.39 1.57
C ASP A 242 0.65 20.27 1.64
N VAL A 243 1.17 19.18 2.22
CA VAL A 243 2.60 18.90 2.25
C VAL A 243 3.17 18.78 0.84
N PHE A 244 2.48 18.11 -0.09
CA PHE A 244 2.93 18.03 -1.49
C PHE A 244 3.03 19.40 -2.14
N SER A 245 2.05 20.27 -1.89
CA SER A 245 2.04 21.64 -2.41
C SER A 245 3.23 22.44 -1.88
N VAL A 246 3.52 22.36 -0.57
CA VAL A 246 4.69 23.03 0.02
C VAL A 246 6.00 22.45 -0.50
N MET A 247 6.10 21.12 -0.66
CA MET A 247 7.27 20.47 -1.25
C MET A 247 7.52 20.90 -2.71
N GLN A 248 6.46 21.13 -3.47
CA GLN A 248 6.53 21.60 -4.85
C GLN A 248 7.12 23.01 -4.95
N ASP A 249 6.78 23.88 -3.99
CA ASP A 249 7.28 25.26 -3.93
C ASP A 249 8.67 25.37 -3.30
N THR A 250 9.23 24.26 -2.81
CA THR A 250 10.52 24.24 -2.10
C THR A 250 11.64 23.71 -2.98
N ALA A 251 12.55 24.60 -3.39
CA ALA A 251 13.68 24.26 -4.26
C ALA A 251 14.72 23.36 -3.56
N VAL A 252 15.23 22.37 -4.31
CA VAL A 252 16.38 21.55 -3.92
C VAL A 252 17.63 22.13 -4.58
N THR A 253 18.44 22.84 -3.81
CA THR A 253 19.63 23.55 -4.32
C THR A 253 20.88 22.68 -4.36
N ASP A 254 21.03 21.73 -3.44
CA ASP A 254 22.14 20.78 -3.39
C ASP A 254 21.65 19.33 -3.56
N ARG A 255 21.90 18.76 -4.75
CA ARG A 255 21.56 17.36 -5.07
C ARG A 255 22.38 16.34 -4.28
N GLN A 256 23.60 16.68 -3.87
CA GLN A 256 24.43 15.79 -3.06
C GLN A 256 23.90 15.73 -1.62
N GLU A 257 23.46 16.86 -1.08
CA GLU A 257 22.73 16.89 0.18
C GLU A 257 21.44 16.09 0.12
N ALA A 258 20.62 16.29 -0.91
CA ALA A 258 19.40 15.51 -1.14
C ALA A 258 19.68 14.00 -1.17
N ALA A 259 20.68 13.56 -1.94
CA ALA A 259 21.06 12.15 -2.00
C ALA A 259 21.54 11.61 -0.65
N ARG A 260 22.30 12.40 0.12
CA ARG A 260 22.73 12.05 1.49
C ARG A 260 21.55 11.93 2.44
N LEU A 261 20.57 12.82 2.36
CA LEU A 261 19.34 12.76 3.15
C LEU A 261 18.58 11.45 2.89
N VAL A 262 18.31 11.13 1.63
CA VAL A 262 17.60 9.90 1.25
C VAL A 262 18.36 8.66 1.70
N ARG A 263 19.70 8.66 1.59
CA ARG A 263 20.53 7.56 2.09
C ARG A 263 20.44 7.39 3.61
N LYS A 264 20.38 8.47 4.39
CA LYS A 264 20.24 8.43 5.86
C LYS A 264 18.94 7.76 6.31
N VAL A 265 17.89 7.81 5.48
CA VAL A 265 16.60 7.13 5.73
C VAL A 265 16.72 5.60 5.65
N GLY A 266 17.80 5.07 5.09
CA GLY A 266 18.04 3.64 4.93
C GLY A 266 17.78 3.12 3.51
N VAL A 267 17.55 4.02 2.55
CA VAL A 267 17.47 3.68 1.13
C VAL A 267 18.88 3.34 0.62
N SER A 268 19.03 2.21 -0.07
CA SER A 268 20.34 1.77 -0.60
C SER A 268 20.86 2.73 -1.67
N GLN A 269 22.19 2.88 -1.78
CA GLN A 269 22.81 3.79 -2.76
C GLN A 269 22.27 3.59 -4.19
N LYS A 270 22.11 2.34 -4.65
CA LYS A 270 21.56 2.03 -5.97
C LYS A 270 20.15 2.63 -6.19
N LEU A 271 19.31 2.60 -5.16
CA LEU A 271 17.96 3.17 -5.22
C LEU A 271 17.99 4.70 -5.09
N VAL A 272 18.95 5.25 -4.35
CA VAL A 272 19.20 6.70 -4.31
C VAL A 272 19.60 7.21 -5.69
N ASP A 273 20.55 6.55 -6.36
CA ASP A 273 21.00 6.93 -7.70
C ASP A 273 19.83 6.91 -8.69
N ALA A 274 19.02 5.86 -8.66
CA ALA A 274 17.81 5.75 -9.48
C ALA A 274 16.76 6.82 -9.15
N ALA A 275 16.63 7.21 -7.88
CA ALA A 275 15.74 8.28 -7.46
C ALA A 275 16.18 9.65 -8.00
N MET A 276 17.48 9.94 -7.95
CA MET A 276 18.05 11.19 -8.47
C MET A 276 17.97 11.28 -10.00
N GLU A 277 18.20 10.17 -10.70
CA GLU A 277 17.99 10.09 -12.16
C GLU A 277 16.52 10.33 -12.53
N ARG A 278 15.61 9.74 -11.74
CA ARG A 278 14.18 9.92 -11.93
C ARG A 278 13.75 11.37 -11.70
N MET A 279 14.22 11.99 -10.64
CA MET A 279 14.00 13.41 -10.35
C MET A 279 14.41 14.29 -11.55
N ALA A 280 15.61 14.08 -12.10
CA ALA A 280 16.08 14.83 -13.27
C ALA A 280 15.21 14.61 -14.52
N THR A 281 14.67 13.41 -14.71
CA THR A 281 13.73 13.13 -15.80
C THR A 281 12.44 13.91 -15.62
N GLU A 282 11.90 13.96 -14.41
CA GLU A 282 10.65 14.64 -14.12
C GLU A 282 10.75 16.16 -14.20
N GLU A 283 11.89 16.74 -13.81
CA GLU A 283 12.19 18.16 -14.05
C GLU A 283 12.00 18.52 -15.52
N CYS A 284 12.52 17.67 -16.42
CA CYS A 284 12.38 17.87 -17.86
C CYS A 284 10.93 17.71 -18.34
N VAL A 285 10.22 16.69 -17.85
CA VAL A 285 8.81 16.42 -18.23
C VAL A 285 7.88 17.54 -17.78
N LEU A 286 8.07 18.07 -16.58
CA LEU A 286 7.21 19.09 -15.98
C LEU A 286 7.64 20.52 -16.28
N GLY A 287 8.83 20.70 -16.86
CA GLY A 287 9.41 22.02 -17.10
C GLY A 287 9.68 22.79 -15.80
N SER A 288 9.96 22.07 -14.71
CA SER A 288 10.21 22.64 -13.38
C SER A 288 11.67 22.48 -12.97
N GLY A 289 12.12 23.32 -12.04
CA GLY A 289 13.39 23.12 -11.36
C GLY A 289 13.35 21.94 -10.37
N PRO A 290 14.51 21.54 -9.82
CA PRO A 290 14.59 20.54 -8.77
C PRO A 290 13.87 21.06 -7.51
N ASN A 291 12.93 20.29 -6.99
CA ASN A 291 12.19 20.61 -5.76
C ASN A 291 11.97 19.36 -4.89
N ALA A 292 11.52 19.58 -3.65
CA ALA A 292 11.36 18.51 -2.67
C ALA A 292 10.28 17.49 -3.10
N TRP A 293 9.27 17.93 -3.87
CA TRP A 293 8.23 17.07 -4.41
C TRP A 293 8.79 16.06 -5.43
N LEU A 294 9.62 16.53 -6.37
CA LEU A 294 10.28 15.66 -7.35
C LEU A 294 11.30 14.73 -6.69
N LEU A 295 11.97 15.19 -5.63
CA LEU A 295 12.85 14.32 -4.84
C LEU A 295 12.07 13.17 -4.19
N TYR A 296 10.96 13.48 -3.51
CA TYR A 296 10.09 12.46 -2.89
C TYR A 296 9.58 11.47 -3.95
N ASN A 297 9.08 11.97 -5.08
CA ASN A 297 8.60 11.14 -6.18
C ASN A 297 9.68 10.23 -6.77
N GLY A 298 10.90 10.76 -6.95
CA GLY A 298 12.03 9.97 -7.39
C GLY A 298 12.30 8.80 -6.45
N VAL A 299 12.26 9.04 -5.13
CA VAL A 299 12.44 8.00 -4.12
C VAL A 299 11.32 6.96 -4.16
N ASN A 300 10.07 7.39 -4.19
CA ASN A 300 8.93 6.48 -4.29
C ASN A 300 9.03 5.61 -5.56
N HIS A 301 9.25 6.24 -6.72
CA HIS A 301 9.43 5.53 -7.98
C HIS A 301 10.56 4.50 -7.91
N ALA A 302 11.73 4.87 -7.37
CA ALA A 302 12.85 3.94 -7.21
C ALA A 302 12.50 2.78 -6.26
N LEU A 303 11.79 3.05 -5.16
CA LEU A 303 11.36 2.03 -4.21
C LEU A 303 10.38 1.03 -4.82
N PHE A 304 9.55 1.39 -5.80
CA PHE A 304 8.53 0.48 -6.35
C PHE A 304 8.86 -0.10 -7.72
N ASN A 305 9.69 0.57 -8.52
CA ASN A 305 10.11 0.10 -9.84
C ASN A 305 11.56 -0.41 -9.85
N GLY A 306 12.35 -0.08 -8.82
CA GLY A 306 13.72 -0.54 -8.68
C GLY A 306 13.81 -2.01 -8.25
N ASN A 307 14.77 -2.72 -8.85
CA ASN A 307 15.12 -4.08 -8.44
C ASN A 307 15.82 -4.05 -7.08
N SER A 308 15.13 -4.51 -6.04
CA SER A 308 15.63 -4.59 -4.67
C SER A 308 15.14 -5.87 -3.99
N GLY A 309 15.86 -6.29 -2.95
CA GLY A 309 15.46 -7.44 -2.13
C GLY A 309 14.32 -7.14 -1.15
N LEU A 310 13.78 -5.91 -1.15
CA LEU A 310 12.77 -5.46 -0.19
C LEU A 310 11.41 -6.10 -0.47
N THR A 311 10.71 -6.51 0.59
CA THR A 311 9.31 -6.88 0.54
C THR A 311 8.44 -5.64 0.31
N LEU A 312 7.21 -5.83 -0.15
CA LEU A 312 6.27 -4.74 -0.36
C LEU A 312 6.02 -3.89 0.92
N PRO A 313 5.79 -4.47 2.12
CA PRO A 313 5.70 -3.69 3.35
C PRO A 313 6.96 -2.90 3.69
N ALA A 314 8.15 -3.45 3.43
CA ALA A 314 9.40 -2.75 3.68
C ALA A 314 9.60 -1.56 2.73
N ARG A 315 9.10 -1.65 1.49
CA ARG A 315 9.09 -0.53 0.53
C ARG A 315 8.19 0.60 1.03
N TYR A 316 6.97 0.28 1.49
CA TYR A 316 6.06 1.28 2.07
C TYR A 316 6.64 1.96 3.31
N ALA A 317 7.25 1.20 4.22
CA ALA A 317 7.86 1.78 5.41
C ALA A 317 9.04 2.73 5.09
N LEU A 318 9.78 2.47 4.00
CA LEU A 318 10.84 3.38 3.55
C LEU A 318 10.28 4.60 2.81
N ASP A 319 9.20 4.43 2.05
CA ASP A 319 8.50 5.53 1.37
C ASP A 319 7.98 6.55 2.38
N GLU A 320 7.28 6.10 3.41
CA GLU A 320 6.75 6.94 4.49
C GLU A 320 7.88 7.66 5.25
N LYS A 321 8.97 6.95 5.58
CA LYS A 321 10.13 7.61 6.21
C LYS A 321 10.79 8.65 5.31
N ALA A 322 10.87 8.39 4.00
CA ALA A 322 11.45 9.33 3.05
C ALA A 322 10.58 10.58 2.94
N PHE A 323 9.26 10.43 2.86
CA PHE A 323 8.30 11.52 2.90
C PHE A 323 8.53 12.44 4.10
N HIS A 324 8.56 11.89 5.31
CA HIS A 324 8.77 12.68 6.53
C HIS A 324 10.17 13.31 6.61
N ALA A 325 11.21 12.59 6.22
CA ALA A 325 12.58 13.12 6.27
C ALA A 325 12.80 14.26 5.27
N ILE A 326 12.19 14.17 4.08
CA ILE A 326 12.21 15.24 3.07
C ILE A 326 11.42 16.44 3.58
N ALA A 327 10.21 16.22 4.12
CA ALA A 327 9.41 17.29 4.71
C ALA A 327 10.18 18.01 5.82
N ALA A 328 10.77 17.27 6.76
CA ALA A 328 11.52 17.83 7.89
C ALA A 328 12.77 18.62 7.50
N HIS A 329 13.37 18.32 6.34
CA HIS A 329 14.60 18.97 5.90
C HIS A 329 14.37 20.17 5.00
N TYR A 330 13.28 20.17 4.22
CA TYR A 330 13.02 21.20 3.23
C TYR A 330 11.90 22.16 3.65
N ILE A 331 10.92 21.71 4.44
CA ILE A 331 9.78 22.56 4.85
C ILE A 331 10.04 23.29 6.16
N LEU A 332 10.82 22.68 7.07
CA LEU A 332 11.29 23.29 8.32
C LEU A 332 12.66 23.93 8.08
#